data_AF-A0AA41R4W2-F1
#
_entry.id   AF-A0AA41R4W2-F1
#
_cell.length_a   1.000
_cell.length_b   1.000
_cell.length_c   1.000
_cell.angle_alpha   90.00
_cell.angle_beta   90.00
_cell.angle_gamma   90.00
#
_symmetry.space_group_name_H-M   'P 1'
#
loop_
_entity.id
_entity.type
_entity.pdbx_description
1 polymer ?
#
loop_
_entity_poly.entity_id
_entity_poly.type
_entity_poly.pdbx_seq_one_letter_code
_entity_poly.pdbx_strand_id
1 'polypeptide(L)'
;MKLHADIRIGGKQYAKGDTVPWYFIYPFFMVHMLAFGASGFYMAYADKGPDLSFLYMHGGIAIFVYTIFYIVIFGRDEVKWMFINSALGLFGIWVQIDWLLAVFGKNVADYPMERHVIPFFYFVLYTFLLRNATLDLTDAREDPRKKKFVENAYVIISVTVYVASYFLTGR
;
A
#
# COMPACT_ATOMS: atom_id res chain seq x y z
N MET A 1 7.40 -8.17 -15.54
CA MET A 1 7.50 -6.77 -15.09
C MET A 1 8.83 -6.18 -15.53
N LYS A 2 8.83 -5.02 -16.18
CA LYS A 2 10.06 -4.31 -16.58
C LYS A 2 10.60 -3.50 -15.40
N LEU A 3 11.92 -3.53 -15.19
CA LEU A 3 12.59 -2.78 -14.13
C LEU A 3 12.90 -1.35 -14.53
N HIS A 4 12.85 -0.43 -13.57
CA HIS A 4 13.13 0.99 -13.78
C HIS A 4 14.54 1.43 -13.35
N ALA A 5 15.31 0.52 -12.74
CA ALA A 5 16.70 0.72 -12.32
C ALA A 5 17.48 -0.61 -12.30
N ASP A 6 18.80 -0.52 -12.24
CA ASP A 6 19.69 -1.67 -12.12
C ASP A 6 19.59 -2.27 -10.70
N ILE A 7 19.37 -3.58 -10.60
CA ILE A 7 19.24 -4.28 -9.31
C ILE A 7 19.93 -5.64 -9.31
N ARG A 8 20.26 -6.14 -8.12
CA ARG A 8 20.78 -7.49 -7.93
C ARG A 8 19.79 -8.32 -7.13
N ILE A 9 19.33 -9.44 -7.69
CA ILE A 9 18.42 -10.38 -7.03
C ILE A 9 19.10 -11.76 -7.03
N GLY A 10 19.26 -12.37 -5.85
CA GLY A 10 19.81 -13.73 -5.73
C GLY A 10 21.20 -13.89 -6.38
N GLY A 11 22.03 -12.85 -6.35
CA GLY A 11 23.36 -12.85 -6.96
C GLY A 11 23.41 -12.48 -8.45
N LYS A 12 22.29 -12.51 -9.17
CA LYS A 12 22.18 -12.10 -10.58
C LYS A 12 21.91 -10.60 -10.70
N GLN A 13 22.66 -9.93 -11.59
CA GLN A 13 22.46 -8.53 -11.93
C GLN A 13 21.39 -8.41 -13.03
N TYR A 14 20.48 -7.47 -12.86
CA TYR A 14 19.45 -7.08 -13.81
C TYR A 14 19.65 -5.60 -14.14
N ALA A 15 19.69 -5.29 -15.43
CA ALA A 15 19.78 -3.92 -15.92
C ALA A 15 18.39 -3.27 -15.96
N LYS A 16 18.36 -1.94 -15.95
CA LYS A 16 17.16 -1.16 -16.23
C LYS A 16 16.55 -1.59 -17.58
N GLY A 17 15.25 -1.85 -17.58
CA GLY A 17 14.51 -2.35 -18.74
C GLY A 17 14.41 -3.87 -18.80
N ASP A 18 15.23 -4.61 -18.04
CA ASP A 18 15.12 -6.07 -17.96
C ASP A 18 13.75 -6.48 -17.41
N THR A 19 13.30 -7.64 -17.88
CA THR A 19 12.05 -8.24 -17.39
C THR A 19 12.34 -9.22 -16.26
N VAL A 20 11.74 -8.96 -15.11
CA VAL A 20 11.72 -9.88 -13.97
C VAL A 20 10.35 -10.52 -13.86
N PRO A 21 10.27 -11.82 -13.52
CA PRO A 21 8.98 -12.45 -13.28
C PRO A 21 8.29 -11.81 -12.08
N TRP A 22 7.08 -11.28 -12.30
CA TRP A 22 6.33 -10.52 -11.31
C TRP A 22 6.00 -11.36 -10.06
N TYR A 23 5.88 -12.68 -10.22
CA TYR A 23 5.53 -13.63 -9.16
C TYR A 23 6.64 -13.84 -8.13
N PHE A 24 7.87 -13.37 -8.38
CA PHE A 24 8.91 -13.32 -7.34
C PHE A 24 8.87 -12.03 -6.52
N ILE A 25 8.38 -10.94 -7.11
CA ILE A 25 8.38 -9.61 -6.50
C ILE A 25 7.11 -9.43 -5.68
N TYR A 26 5.93 -9.57 -6.31
CA TYR A 26 4.67 -9.22 -5.63
C TYR A 26 4.38 -10.05 -4.39
N PRO A 27 4.47 -11.39 -4.39
CA PRO A 27 4.19 -12.17 -3.18
C PRO A 27 5.11 -11.82 -2.02
N PHE A 28 6.42 -11.63 -2.29
CA PHE A 28 7.38 -11.23 -1.28
C PHE A 28 6.98 -9.88 -0.65
N PHE A 29 6.81 -8.85 -1.50
CA PHE A 29 6.48 -7.51 -1.01
C PHE A 29 5.10 -7.45 -0.38
N MET A 30 4.10 -8.16 -0.89
CA MET A 30 2.75 -8.19 -0.29
C MET A 30 2.76 -8.83 1.09
N VAL A 31 3.37 -10.00 1.25
CA VAL A 31 3.43 -10.68 2.56
C VAL A 31 4.24 -9.85 3.55
N HIS A 32 5.39 -9.31 3.14
CA HIS A 32 6.20 -8.47 4.00
C HIS A 32 5.47 -7.17 4.38
N MET A 33 4.89 -6.46 3.42
CA MET A 33 4.13 -5.24 3.67
C MET A 33 2.91 -5.48 4.56
N LEU A 34 2.22 -6.62 4.40
CA LEU A 34 1.10 -6.99 5.26
C LEU A 34 1.58 -7.23 6.70
N ALA A 35 2.68 -7.96 6.89
CA ALA A 35 3.22 -8.23 8.23
C ALA A 35 3.69 -6.93 8.92
N PHE A 36 4.47 -6.10 8.21
CA PHE A 36 4.95 -4.82 8.75
C PHE A 36 3.82 -3.81 8.94
N GLY A 37 2.85 -3.75 8.02
CA GLY A 37 1.67 -2.90 8.12
C GLY A 37 0.76 -3.32 9.27
N ALA A 38 0.52 -4.62 9.46
CA ALA A 38 -0.23 -5.14 10.59
C ALA A 38 0.50 -4.89 11.92
N SER A 39 1.83 -5.04 11.94
CA SER A 39 2.63 -4.66 13.12
C SER A 39 2.52 -3.17 13.40
N GLY A 40 2.63 -2.31 12.38
CA GLY A 40 2.46 -0.86 12.51
C GLY A 40 1.07 -0.46 13.01
N PHE A 41 0.03 -1.10 12.49
CA PHE A 41 -1.35 -0.94 12.94
C PHE A 41 -1.51 -1.35 14.40
N TYR A 42 -1.00 -2.51 14.78
CA TYR A 42 -1.04 -2.98 16.16
C TYR A 42 -0.29 -2.02 17.10
N MET A 43 0.92 -1.59 16.74
CA MET A 43 1.69 -0.63 17.53
C MET A 43 0.97 0.72 17.68
N ALA A 44 0.26 1.17 16.66
CA ALA A 44 -0.47 2.44 16.71
C ALA A 44 -1.70 2.39 17.65
N TYR A 45 -2.42 1.26 17.66
CA TYR A 45 -3.76 1.18 18.25
C TYR A 45 -3.90 0.21 19.44
N ALA A 46 -2.87 -0.55 19.80
CA ALA A 46 -2.91 -1.38 21.01
C ALA A 46 -2.89 -0.51 22.27
N ASP A 47 -3.64 -0.92 23.30
CA ASP A 47 -3.78 -0.15 24.56
C ASP A 47 -2.43 0.04 25.28
N LYS A 48 -1.51 -0.92 25.09
CA LYS A 48 -0.13 -0.88 25.57
C LYS A 48 0.87 -0.78 24.41
N GLY A 49 0.49 -0.08 23.36
CA GLY A 49 1.37 0.21 22.24
C GLY A 49 2.60 1.03 22.67
N PRO A 50 3.67 1.01 21.87
CA PRO A 50 4.84 1.83 22.13
C PRO A 50 4.50 3.33 22.08
N ASP A 51 5.42 4.15 22.56
CA ASP A 51 5.30 5.59 22.44
C ASP A 51 5.38 6.04 20.95
N LEU A 52 4.95 7.29 20.72
CA LEU A 52 4.87 7.85 19.37
C LEU A 52 6.24 7.90 18.68
N SER A 53 7.33 8.14 19.42
CA SER A 53 8.66 8.25 18.83
C SER A 53 9.14 6.90 18.29
N PHE A 54 8.90 5.81 19.02
CA PHE A 54 9.22 4.48 18.54
C PHE A 54 8.34 4.07 17.36
N LEU A 55 7.03 4.38 17.39
CA LEU A 55 6.12 4.12 16.26
C LEU A 55 6.62 4.79 14.98
N TYR A 56 7.04 6.06 15.06
CA TYR A 56 7.53 6.81 13.92
C TYR A 56 8.91 6.36 13.47
N MET A 57 9.81 6.03 14.40
CA MET A 57 11.12 5.50 14.05
C MET A 57 10.99 4.16 13.32
N HIS A 58 10.28 3.20 13.91
CA HIS A 58 10.13 1.87 13.32
C HIS A 58 9.31 1.93 12.01
N GLY A 59 8.11 2.52 12.07
CA GLY A 59 7.22 2.60 10.91
C GLY A 59 7.75 3.50 9.82
N GLY A 60 8.29 4.67 10.17
CA GLY A 60 8.81 5.66 9.22
C GLY A 60 10.04 5.17 8.47
N ILE A 61 10.98 4.50 9.14
CA ILE A 61 12.13 3.89 8.46
C ILE A 61 11.66 2.83 7.47
N ALA A 62 10.73 1.95 7.87
CA ALA A 62 10.20 0.94 6.98
C ALA A 62 9.49 1.56 5.76
N ILE A 63 8.60 2.53 5.95
CA ILE A 63 7.93 3.28 4.87
C ILE A 63 8.95 3.91 3.91
N PHE A 64 10.00 4.54 4.45
CA PHE A 64 11.07 5.15 3.66
C PHE A 64 11.80 4.10 2.80
N VAL A 65 12.19 2.97 3.40
CA VAL A 65 12.88 1.88 2.70
C VAL A 65 11.99 1.28 1.60
N TYR A 66 10.71 1.04 1.87
CA TYR A 66 9.77 0.54 0.85
C TYR A 66 9.56 1.55 -0.28
N THR A 67 9.53 2.84 0.03
CA THR A 67 9.43 3.89 -0.99
C THR A 67 10.65 3.86 -1.91
N ILE A 68 11.87 3.64 -1.38
CA ILE A 68 13.07 3.46 -2.20
C ILE A 68 12.93 2.23 -3.10
N PHE A 69 12.53 1.08 -2.54
CA PHE A 69 12.30 -0.12 -3.35
C PHE A 69 11.27 0.13 -4.45
N TYR A 70 10.19 0.86 -4.15
CA TYR A 70 9.18 1.13 -5.15
C TYR A 70 9.68 2.08 -6.24
N ILE A 71 10.49 3.08 -5.90
CA ILE A 71 11.11 3.96 -6.90
C ILE A 71 12.01 3.16 -7.84
N VAL A 72 12.78 2.21 -7.29
CA VAL A 72 13.69 1.34 -8.04
C VAL A 72 12.91 0.39 -8.97
N ILE A 73 11.83 -0.20 -8.46
CA ILE A 73 11.07 -1.25 -9.15
C ILE A 73 10.05 -0.67 -10.15
N PHE A 74 9.29 0.36 -9.75
CA PHE A 74 8.17 0.93 -10.52
C PHE A 74 8.48 2.29 -11.14
N GLY A 75 9.56 2.95 -10.73
CA GLY A 75 9.96 4.27 -11.21
C GLY A 75 9.41 5.43 -10.37
N ARG A 76 10.08 6.59 -10.46
CA ARG A 76 9.76 7.79 -9.68
C ARG A 76 8.37 8.35 -9.97
N ASP A 77 7.94 8.32 -11.23
CA ASP A 77 6.66 8.93 -11.62
C ASP A 77 5.47 8.16 -11.03
N GLU A 78 5.48 6.82 -11.12
CA GLU A 78 4.43 5.98 -10.52
C GLU A 78 4.36 6.17 -8.99
N VAL A 79 5.49 6.25 -8.30
CA VAL A 79 5.53 6.49 -6.83
C VAL A 79 5.07 7.90 -6.47
N LYS A 80 5.40 8.91 -7.28
CA LYS A 80 4.88 10.27 -7.09
C LYS A 80 3.35 10.28 -7.21
N TRP A 81 2.80 9.65 -8.24
CA TRP A 81 1.36 9.58 -8.45
C TRP A 81 0.65 8.73 -7.40
N MET A 82 1.29 7.69 -6.85
CA MET A 82 0.78 6.95 -5.70
C MET A 82 0.44 7.88 -4.54
N PHE A 83 1.36 8.76 -4.14
CA PHE A 83 1.13 9.68 -3.03
C PHE A 83 0.07 10.74 -3.36
N ILE A 84 0.08 11.29 -4.58
CA ILE A 84 -0.93 12.28 -5.01
C ILE A 84 -2.33 11.66 -4.99
N ASN A 85 -2.51 10.49 -5.60
CA ASN A 85 -3.80 9.79 -5.65
C ASN A 85 -4.27 9.39 -4.25
N SER A 86 -3.35 9.00 -3.37
CA SER A 86 -3.67 8.66 -1.99
C SER A 86 -4.09 9.86 -1.16
N ALA A 87 -3.46 11.03 -1.40
CA ALA A 87 -3.88 12.27 -0.76
C ALA A 87 -5.31 12.67 -1.18
N LEU A 88 -5.64 12.53 -2.46
CA LEU A 88 -7.00 12.74 -2.96
C LEU A 88 -7.99 11.69 -2.41
N GLY A 89 -7.51 10.47 -2.17
CA GLY A 89 -8.27 9.33 -1.64
C GLY A 89 -8.26 9.20 -0.11
N LEU A 90 -7.85 10.23 0.65
CA LEU A 90 -7.73 10.16 2.11
C LEU A 90 -9.01 9.69 2.80
N PHE A 91 -10.18 10.07 2.30
CA PHE A 91 -11.46 9.58 2.82
C PHE A 91 -11.59 8.06 2.72
N GLY A 92 -11.18 7.46 1.61
CA GLY A 92 -11.18 6.01 1.45
C GLY A 92 -10.26 5.32 2.44
N ILE A 93 -9.06 5.87 2.66
CA ILE A 93 -8.10 5.37 3.65
C ILE A 93 -8.71 5.44 5.05
N TRP A 94 -9.30 6.60 5.41
CA TRP A 94 -9.96 6.80 6.70
C TRP A 94 -11.00 5.72 6.96
N VAL A 95 -11.93 5.54 6.02
CA VAL A 95 -13.02 4.56 6.15
C VAL A 95 -12.49 3.14 6.25
N GLN A 96 -11.44 2.79 5.50
CA GLN A 96 -10.83 1.46 5.58
C GLN A 96 -10.15 1.20 6.92
N ILE A 97 -9.43 2.18 7.46
CA ILE A 97 -8.79 2.05 8.77
C ILE A 97 -9.84 2.00 9.88
N ASP A 98 -10.91 2.78 9.79
CA ASP A 98 -12.05 2.75 10.72
C ASP A 98 -12.73 1.38 10.71
N TRP A 99 -12.94 0.81 9.53
CA TRP A 99 -13.48 -0.54 9.40
C TRP A 99 -12.57 -1.61 10.02
N LEU A 100 -11.25 -1.52 9.81
CA LEU A 100 -10.30 -2.42 10.46
C LEU A 100 -10.31 -2.27 11.98
N LEU A 101 -10.47 -1.05 12.50
CA LEU A 101 -10.58 -0.79 13.95
C LEU A 101 -11.90 -1.30 14.53
N ALA A 102 -13.00 -1.18 13.80
CA ALA A 102 -14.32 -1.59 14.25
C ALA A 102 -14.41 -3.11 14.53
N VAL A 103 -13.59 -3.92 13.83
CA VAL A 103 -13.40 -5.35 14.15
C VAL A 103 -12.93 -5.56 15.60
N PHE A 104 -12.24 -4.58 16.17
CA PHE A 104 -11.75 -4.58 17.56
C PHE A 104 -12.59 -3.70 18.49
N GLY A 105 -13.78 -3.25 18.05
CA GLY A 105 -14.64 -2.35 18.83
C GLY A 105 -14.07 -0.95 19.04
N LYS A 106 -13.19 -0.50 18.13
CA LYS A 106 -12.49 0.79 18.16
C LYS A 106 -12.84 1.59 16.91
N ASN A 107 -12.67 2.90 16.97
CA ASN A 107 -12.85 3.81 15.83
C ASN A 107 -11.62 4.70 15.65
N VAL A 108 -11.46 5.27 14.46
CA VAL A 108 -10.38 6.23 14.17
C VAL A 108 -10.47 7.44 15.11
N ALA A 109 -11.70 7.90 15.41
CA ALA A 109 -11.95 9.05 16.29
C ALA A 109 -11.50 8.82 17.76
N ASP A 110 -11.22 7.59 18.17
CA ASP A 110 -10.76 7.27 19.52
C ASP A 110 -9.27 7.62 19.73
N TYR A 111 -8.55 7.94 18.64
CA TYR A 111 -7.11 8.21 18.67
C TYR A 111 -6.80 9.60 18.11
N PRO A 112 -5.72 10.24 18.57
CA PRO A 112 -5.26 11.49 17.98
C PRO A 112 -4.66 11.26 16.58
N MET A 113 -4.74 12.31 15.74
CA MET A 113 -4.44 12.23 14.31
C MET A 113 -3.04 11.70 13.98
N GLU A 114 -2.03 12.05 14.79
CA GLU A 114 -0.65 11.61 14.63
C GLU A 114 -0.49 10.08 14.71
N ARG A 115 -1.35 9.36 15.44
CA ARG A 115 -1.27 7.89 15.49
C ARG A 115 -1.68 7.23 14.18
N HIS A 116 -2.47 7.91 13.35
CA HIS A 116 -2.94 7.37 12.08
C HIS A 116 -1.90 7.44 10.97
N VAL A 117 -0.85 8.25 11.13
CA VAL A 117 0.14 8.50 10.07
C VAL A 117 0.76 7.19 9.59
N ILE A 118 1.35 6.39 10.49
CA ILE A 118 2.00 5.14 10.10
C ILE A 118 1.02 4.15 9.43
N PRO A 119 -0.14 3.81 10.04
CA PRO A 119 -1.14 2.96 9.39
C PRO A 119 -1.61 3.46 8.02
N PHE A 120 -1.83 4.77 7.86
CA PHE A 120 -2.30 5.36 6.60
C PHE A 120 -1.24 5.20 5.50
N PHE A 121 0.02 5.49 5.80
CA PHE A 121 1.11 5.30 4.83
C PHE A 121 1.30 3.83 4.46
N TYR A 122 1.16 2.89 5.40
CA TYR A 122 1.18 1.46 5.07
C TYR A 122 0.02 1.08 4.13
N PHE A 123 -1.17 1.62 4.37
CA PHE A 123 -2.32 1.39 3.49
C PHE A 123 -2.06 1.92 2.06
N VAL A 124 -1.45 3.11 1.94
CA VAL A 124 -1.01 3.66 0.64
C VAL A 124 -0.04 2.73 -0.08
N LEU A 125 1.03 2.33 0.61
CA LEU A 125 2.05 1.46 0.02
C LEU A 125 1.48 0.09 -0.36
N TYR A 126 0.53 -0.45 0.42
CA TYR A 126 -0.08 -1.74 0.16
C TYR A 126 -1.04 -1.71 -1.03
N THR A 127 -1.93 -0.71 -1.08
CA THR A 127 -2.86 -0.53 -2.21
C THR A 127 -2.13 -0.24 -3.53
N PHE A 128 -1.00 0.45 -3.48
CA PHE A 128 -0.14 0.62 -4.65
C PHE A 128 0.41 -0.71 -5.19
N LEU A 129 0.86 -1.61 -4.32
CA LEU A 129 1.28 -2.96 -4.73
C LEU A 129 0.12 -3.76 -5.30
N LEU A 130 -1.04 -3.74 -4.65
CA LEU A 130 -2.23 -4.43 -5.13
C LEU A 130 -2.62 -3.98 -6.53
N ARG A 131 -2.67 -2.67 -6.78
CA ARG A 131 -2.94 -2.12 -8.12
C ARG A 131 -1.94 -2.62 -9.15
N ASN A 132 -0.65 -2.50 -8.85
CA ASN A 132 0.40 -2.88 -9.81
C ASN A 132 0.43 -4.39 -10.06
N ALA A 133 0.24 -5.20 -9.02
CA ALA A 133 0.10 -6.64 -9.17
C ALA A 133 -1.10 -7.02 -10.00
N THR A 134 -2.24 -6.35 -9.82
CA THR A 134 -3.44 -6.56 -10.64
C THR A 134 -3.15 -6.30 -12.12
N LEU A 135 -2.41 -5.23 -12.45
CA LEU A 135 -2.03 -4.92 -13.83
C LEU A 135 -1.10 -5.98 -14.45
N ASP A 136 -0.14 -6.50 -13.69
CA ASP A 136 0.78 -7.53 -14.19
C ASP A 136 0.14 -8.94 -14.22
N LEU A 137 -0.77 -9.24 -13.28
CA LEU A 137 -1.55 -10.49 -13.25
C LEU A 137 -2.52 -10.59 -14.45
N THR A 138 -3.08 -9.47 -14.86
CA THR A 138 -4.03 -9.38 -15.98
C THR A 138 -3.36 -9.13 -17.33
N ASP A 139 -2.02 -9.06 -17.36
CA ASP A 139 -1.23 -8.68 -18.54
C ASP A 139 -1.73 -7.38 -19.20
N ALA A 140 -2.25 -6.47 -18.38
CA ALA A 140 -2.90 -5.24 -18.85
C ALA A 140 -1.90 -4.09 -19.02
N ARG A 141 -0.68 -4.20 -18.47
CA ARG A 141 0.29 -3.09 -18.39
C ARG A 141 0.68 -2.52 -19.76
N GLU A 142 0.81 -3.37 -20.77
CA GLU A 142 1.31 -2.98 -22.11
C GLU A 142 0.18 -2.76 -23.14
N ASP A 143 -1.07 -3.11 -22.80
CA ASP A 143 -2.24 -2.91 -23.67
C ASP A 143 -3.09 -1.74 -23.13
N PRO A 144 -3.14 -0.58 -23.82
CA PRO A 144 -3.87 0.60 -23.34
C PRO A 144 -5.36 0.36 -23.08
N ARG A 145 -6.01 -0.51 -23.86
CA ARG A 145 -7.44 -0.80 -23.71
C ARG A 145 -7.67 -1.67 -22.47
N LYS A 146 -6.87 -2.74 -22.31
CA LYS A 146 -6.94 -3.59 -21.11
C LYS A 146 -6.55 -2.83 -19.86
N LYS A 147 -5.49 -2.01 -19.92
CA LYS A 147 -5.05 -1.16 -18.82
C LYS A 147 -6.19 -0.30 -18.30
N LYS A 148 -6.83 0.46 -19.20
CA LYS A 148 -7.96 1.32 -18.84
C LYS A 148 -9.13 0.53 -18.21
N PHE A 149 -9.44 -0.63 -18.76
CA PHE A 149 -10.49 -1.49 -18.21
C PHE A 149 -10.15 -1.97 -16.80
N VAL A 150 -8.95 -2.51 -16.59
CA VAL A 150 -8.49 -3.05 -15.30
C VAL A 150 -8.36 -1.94 -14.26
N GLU A 151 -7.87 -0.76 -14.63
CA GLU A 151 -7.81 0.40 -13.74
C GLU A 151 -9.20 0.86 -13.32
N ASN A 152 -10.14 0.97 -14.26
CA ASN A 152 -11.52 1.33 -13.94
C ASN A 152 -12.17 0.27 -13.04
N ALA A 153 -11.99 -1.02 -13.34
CA ALA A 153 -12.49 -2.10 -12.51
C ALA A 153 -11.90 -2.04 -11.09
N TYR A 154 -10.59 -1.82 -10.96
CA TYR A 154 -9.92 -1.66 -9.67
C TYR A 154 -10.50 -0.48 -8.87
N VAL A 155 -10.73 0.67 -9.51
CA VAL A 155 -11.32 1.85 -8.88
C VAL A 155 -12.76 1.57 -8.44
N ILE A 156 -13.60 1.00 -9.32
CA ILE A 156 -14.99 0.67 -8.99
C ILE A 156 -15.04 -0.28 -7.79
N ILE A 157 -14.26 -1.37 -7.83
CA ILE A 157 -14.18 -2.32 -6.71
C ILE A 157 -13.72 -1.62 -5.43
N SER A 158 -12.68 -0.78 -5.50
CA SER A 158 -12.18 -0.04 -4.34
C SER A 158 -13.25 0.87 -3.73
N VAL A 159 -13.96 1.64 -4.57
CA VAL A 159 -15.05 2.52 -4.13
C VAL A 159 -16.19 1.70 -3.52
N THR A 160 -16.57 0.59 -4.15
CA THR A 160 -17.60 -0.31 -3.60
C THR A 160 -17.18 -0.86 -2.23
N VAL A 161 -15.93 -1.30 -2.07
CA VAL A 161 -15.39 -1.76 -0.79
C VAL A 161 -15.41 -0.63 0.24
N TYR A 162 -15.02 0.60 -0.13
CA TYR A 162 -15.03 1.73 0.78
C TYR A 162 -16.45 2.09 1.23
N VAL A 163 -17.41 2.16 0.30
CA VAL A 163 -18.82 2.42 0.59
C VAL A 163 -19.41 1.33 1.47
N ALA A 164 -19.17 0.06 1.13
CA ALA A 164 -19.62 -1.07 1.95
C ALA A 164 -19.01 -1.01 3.35
N SER A 165 -17.71 -0.74 3.45
CA SER A 165 -17.02 -0.61 4.74
C SER A 165 -17.62 0.50 5.57
N TYR A 166 -17.87 1.68 4.99
CA TYR A 166 -18.53 2.81 5.64
C TYR A 166 -19.88 2.43 6.28
N PHE A 167 -20.73 1.73 5.53
CA PHE A 167 -22.03 1.27 6.05
C PHE A 167 -21.91 0.15 7.09
N LEU A 168 -20.91 -0.73 6.96
CA LEU A 168 -20.65 -1.79 7.95
C LEU A 168 -20.08 -1.25 9.26
N THR A 169 -19.32 -0.15 9.22
CA THR A 169 -18.85 0.55 10.42
C THR A 169 -19.94 1.27 11.20
N GLY A 170 -21.18 1.31 10.68
CA GLY A 170 -22.39 1.67 11.42
C GLY A 170 -22.18 2.74 12.48
N ARG A 171 -21.96 3.99 12.06
CA ARG A 171 -22.21 5.13 12.94
C ARG A 171 -23.69 5.21 13.30
#